data_AF-A0AAU6XC66-F1
#
_entry.id   AF-A0AAU6XC66-F1
#
_cell.length_a   1.000
_cell.length_b   1.000
_cell.length_c   1.000
_cell.angle_alpha   90.00
_cell.angle_beta   90.00
_cell.angle_gamma   90.00
#
_symmetry.space_group_name_H-M   'P 1'
#
loop_
_entity.id
_entity.type
_entity.pdbx_description
1 polymer ?
#
loop_
_entity_poly.entity_id
_entity_poly.type
_entity_poly.pdbx_seq_one_letter_code
_entity_poly.pdbx_strand_id
1 'polypeptide(L)'
;MTTQGPLYPPSEVMNADGDFVVVGAVNRPGPDGGVTTEWGAAIVSKDSPVPPFGQNEPYRIVRELSPDLSDPADRDMVLYTLPLPLPCLNYGAVFAPEQVPEPFAVRRPSYPFHEVPVPDLQPEDGPKLTEPVTLGQWAQAAGELTVSTVGDDRAAEFRGAFTGLIPDSLYTVMSVRLRDMDPDGPAHPSPLGVPNVFVTDHKGAGTYHATLPNPFPAPGTPEAAQRVVNVIVLWMSHQRNYGGAVGQHGLGADVHAQLRLRSPGFTEFTTRP
;
A
#
# COMPACT_ATOMS: atom_id res chain seq x y z
N MET A 1 3.15 -3.93 -10.20
CA MET A 1 3.57 -2.90 -9.23
C MET A 1 2.53 -1.80 -9.07
N THR A 2 2.63 -1.06 -7.97
CA THR A 2 2.00 0.24 -7.71
C THR A 2 2.93 1.01 -6.76
N THR A 3 2.74 2.32 -6.61
CA THR A 3 3.24 3.10 -5.45
C THR A 3 2.08 3.63 -4.61
N GLN A 4 0.85 3.26 -4.96
CA GLN A 4 -0.40 3.84 -4.49
C GLN A 4 -1.34 2.75 -3.96
N GLY A 5 -1.81 2.91 -2.72
CA GLY A 5 -2.96 2.23 -2.15
C GLY A 5 -4.26 2.97 -2.49
N PRO A 6 -4.74 3.93 -1.66
CA PRO A 6 -5.86 4.80 -2.00
C PRO A 6 -5.45 5.90 -3.00
N LEU A 7 -6.43 6.61 -3.55
CA LEU A 7 -6.17 7.76 -4.43
C LEU A 7 -5.60 8.98 -3.70
N TYR A 8 -5.65 9.00 -2.37
CA TYR A 8 -5.16 10.11 -1.55
C TYR A 8 -4.47 9.53 -0.31
N PRO A 9 -3.24 9.94 0.02
CA PRO A 9 -2.37 10.78 -0.81
C PRO A 9 -2.16 10.20 -2.22
N PRO A 10 -1.80 11.01 -3.23
CA PRO A 10 -1.62 10.54 -4.61
C PRO A 10 -0.69 9.32 -4.73
N SER A 11 0.28 9.20 -3.83
CA SER A 11 1.17 8.04 -3.70
C SER A 11 1.60 7.86 -2.25
N GLU A 12 2.03 6.65 -1.92
CA GLU A 12 2.70 6.28 -0.68
C GLU A 12 4.22 6.47 -0.77
N VAL A 13 4.70 7.05 -1.88
CA VAL A 13 6.12 7.21 -2.19
C VAL A 13 6.38 8.62 -2.71
N MET A 14 7.47 9.23 -2.26
CA MET A 14 7.95 10.53 -2.74
C MET A 14 9.33 10.43 -3.40
N ASN A 15 9.70 11.46 -4.14
CA ASN A 15 11.08 11.71 -4.58
C ASN A 15 11.80 12.66 -3.59
N ALA A 16 13.05 13.01 -3.89
CA ALA A 16 13.87 13.91 -3.06
C ALA A 16 13.31 15.34 -2.93
N ASP A 17 12.50 15.79 -3.89
CA ASP A 17 11.86 17.12 -3.88
C ASP A 17 10.59 17.14 -2.99
N GLY A 18 10.16 15.97 -2.52
CA GLY A 18 8.94 15.76 -1.76
C GLY A 18 7.69 15.72 -2.63
N ASP A 19 7.82 15.52 -3.94
CA ASP A 19 6.69 15.27 -4.84
C ASP A 19 6.36 13.77 -4.87
N PHE A 20 5.09 13.45 -5.04
CA PHE A 20 4.58 12.09 -5.10
C PHE A 20 5.02 11.39 -6.39
N VAL A 21 5.59 10.20 -6.26
CA VAL A 21 5.90 9.32 -7.39
C VAL A 21 4.72 8.38 -7.56
N VAL A 22 3.80 8.68 -8.48
CA VAL A 22 2.60 7.88 -8.72
C VAL A 22 2.87 6.88 -9.83
N VAL A 23 2.70 5.59 -9.54
CA VAL A 23 2.55 4.51 -10.51
C VAL A 23 1.27 3.78 -10.09
N GLY A 24 0.17 4.06 -10.78
CA GLY A 24 -1.16 3.70 -10.27
C GLY A 24 -2.25 4.47 -10.98
N ALA A 25 -3.35 4.74 -10.27
CA ALA A 25 -4.44 5.53 -10.80
C ALA A 25 -4.11 7.04 -10.68
N VAL A 26 -4.18 7.75 -11.82
CA VAL A 26 -3.86 9.18 -11.93
C VAL A 26 -5.14 9.94 -12.26
N ASN A 27 -5.50 10.88 -11.38
CA ASN A 27 -6.65 11.76 -11.57
C ASN A 27 -6.26 12.94 -12.48
N ARG A 28 -6.97 13.11 -13.59
CA ARG A 28 -6.78 14.19 -14.58
C ARG A 28 -8.08 14.97 -14.80
N PRO A 29 -8.01 16.21 -15.34
CA PRO A 29 -9.21 16.91 -15.79
C PRO A 29 -9.91 16.10 -16.88
N GLY A 30 -11.19 15.82 -16.69
CA GLY A 30 -12.04 15.16 -17.67
C GLY A 30 -12.55 16.13 -18.74
N PRO A 31 -13.05 15.60 -19.88
CA PRO A 31 -13.51 16.41 -21.00
C PRO A 31 -14.69 17.33 -20.64
N ASP A 32 -15.52 16.93 -19.67
CA ASP A 32 -16.72 17.66 -19.24
C ASP A 32 -16.47 18.53 -17.99
N GLY A 33 -15.21 18.82 -17.66
CA GLY A 33 -14.83 19.56 -16.44
C GLY A 33 -14.90 18.73 -15.15
N GLY A 34 -15.21 17.43 -15.24
CA GLY A 34 -15.10 16.46 -14.15
C GLY A 34 -13.69 15.91 -13.97
N VAL A 35 -13.57 14.75 -13.30
CA VAL A 35 -12.30 14.05 -13.10
C VAL A 35 -12.30 12.73 -13.85
N THR A 36 -11.23 12.47 -14.59
CA THR A 36 -10.96 11.18 -15.23
C THR A 36 -9.82 10.50 -14.50
N THR A 37 -10.02 9.25 -14.07
CA THR A 37 -9.04 8.46 -13.34
C THR A 37 -8.57 7.31 -14.21
N GLU A 38 -7.29 7.29 -14.58
CA GLU A 38 -6.71 6.30 -15.48
C GLU A 38 -5.42 5.73 -14.90
N TRP A 39 -5.13 4.47 -15.20
CA TRP A 39 -3.86 3.87 -14.79
C TRP A 39 -2.70 4.49 -15.59
N GLY A 40 -1.68 4.97 -14.91
CA GLY A 40 -0.52 5.62 -15.51
C GLY A 40 0.62 5.82 -14.52
N ALA A 41 1.57 6.67 -14.89
CA ALA A 41 2.69 7.02 -14.04
C ALA A 41 3.01 8.51 -14.18
N ALA A 42 3.19 9.21 -13.06
CA ALA A 42 3.41 10.65 -13.03
C ALA A 42 4.14 11.09 -11.75
N ILE A 43 4.87 12.19 -11.84
CA ILE A 43 5.28 12.98 -10.68
C ILE A 43 4.17 13.98 -10.37
N VAL A 44 3.63 13.90 -9.16
CA VAL A 44 2.49 14.69 -8.70
C VAL A 44 2.93 15.59 -7.55
N SER A 45 2.59 16.87 -7.64
CA SER A 45 2.99 17.85 -6.64
C SER A 45 2.38 17.56 -5.26
N LYS A 46 3.15 17.77 -4.20
CA LYS A 46 2.66 17.78 -2.81
C LYS A 46 1.59 18.84 -2.51
N ASP A 47 1.42 19.81 -3.41
CA ASP A 47 0.40 20.85 -3.33
C ASP A 47 -0.85 20.48 -4.17
N SER A 48 -1.03 19.20 -4.49
CA SER A 48 -2.24 18.73 -5.18
C SER A 48 -3.49 18.95 -4.32
N PRO A 49 -4.64 19.25 -4.94
CA PRO A 49 -5.89 19.49 -4.22
C PRO A 49 -6.30 18.25 -3.41
N VAL A 50 -6.89 18.50 -2.24
CA VAL A 50 -7.32 17.46 -1.29
C VAL A 50 -8.85 17.55 -1.18
N PRO A 51 -9.59 16.71 -1.92
CA PRO A 51 -11.04 16.68 -1.81
C PRO A 51 -11.48 15.97 -0.52
N PRO A 52 -12.76 16.11 -0.12
CA PRO A 52 -13.35 15.25 0.90
C PRO A 52 -13.16 13.76 0.60
N PHE A 53 -13.15 12.92 1.63
CA PHE A 53 -13.06 11.47 1.47
C PHE A 53 -14.18 10.95 0.55
N GLY A 54 -13.85 10.00 -0.33
CA GLY A 54 -14.78 9.46 -1.33
C GLY A 54 -14.96 10.33 -2.58
N GLN A 55 -14.36 11.52 -2.64
CA GLN A 55 -14.35 12.38 -3.82
C GLN A 55 -12.97 12.42 -4.48
N ASN A 56 -12.93 12.85 -5.74
CA ASN A 56 -11.70 12.96 -6.54
C ASN A 56 -11.59 14.36 -7.14
N GLU A 57 -10.37 14.86 -7.20
CA GLU A 57 -9.96 16.08 -7.89
C GLU A 57 -8.76 15.79 -8.79
N PRO A 58 -8.58 16.52 -9.92
CA PRO A 58 -7.40 16.34 -10.74
C PRO A 58 -6.13 16.64 -9.95
N TYR A 59 -5.11 15.79 -10.10
CA TYR A 59 -3.82 16.03 -9.49
C TYR A 59 -3.09 17.19 -10.17
N ARG A 60 -2.22 17.86 -9.41
CA ARG A 60 -1.26 18.81 -9.97
C ARG A 60 -0.05 18.03 -10.47
N ILE A 61 -0.14 17.52 -11.69
CA ILE A 61 0.94 16.76 -12.33
C ILE A 61 2.11 17.70 -12.66
N VAL A 62 3.28 17.41 -12.10
CA VAL A 62 4.55 18.11 -12.38
C VAL A 62 5.11 17.64 -13.72
N ARG A 63 5.15 16.32 -13.92
CA ARG A 63 5.42 15.70 -15.22
C ARG A 63 4.86 14.28 -15.29
N GLU A 64 4.63 13.82 -16.51
CA GLU A 64 4.31 12.41 -16.77
C GLU A 64 5.59 11.57 -16.76
N LEU A 65 5.47 10.32 -16.31
CA LEU A 65 6.51 9.29 -16.41
C LEU A 65 6.17 8.36 -17.57
N SER A 66 7.19 7.81 -18.23
CA SER A 66 6.93 6.77 -19.24
C SER A 66 6.34 5.52 -18.57
N PRO A 67 5.28 4.90 -19.15
CA PRO A 67 4.63 3.73 -18.55
C PRO A 67 5.56 2.52 -18.33
N ASP A 68 6.61 2.41 -19.12
CA ASP A 68 7.63 1.37 -19.04
C ASP A 68 8.88 1.80 -18.25
N LEU A 69 8.90 3.02 -17.70
CA LEU A 69 10.05 3.63 -17.04
C LEU A 69 11.32 3.52 -17.90
N SER A 70 11.19 3.80 -19.20
CA SER A 70 12.31 3.69 -20.15
C SER A 70 13.41 4.73 -19.94
N ASP A 71 13.12 5.85 -19.29
CA ASP A 71 14.14 6.87 -18.94
C ASP A 71 15.02 6.36 -17.78
N PRO A 72 16.35 6.24 -17.96
CA PRO A 72 17.27 5.89 -16.89
C PRO A 72 17.18 6.81 -15.68
N ALA A 73 16.96 8.12 -15.88
CA ALA A 73 16.83 9.07 -14.77
C ALA A 73 15.60 8.77 -13.91
N ASP A 74 14.51 8.29 -14.51
CA ASP A 74 13.30 7.88 -13.79
C ASP A 74 13.55 6.60 -13.00
N ARG A 75 14.25 5.64 -13.61
CA ARG A 75 14.60 4.38 -12.96
C ARG A 75 15.55 4.56 -11.78
N ASP A 76 16.50 5.48 -11.89
CA ASP A 76 17.52 5.71 -10.87
C ASP A 76 17.04 6.67 -9.76
N MET A 77 15.80 7.17 -9.87
CA MET A 77 15.16 8.01 -8.87
C MET A 77 15.06 7.28 -7.53
N VAL A 78 15.73 7.81 -6.51
CA VAL A 78 15.65 7.33 -5.12
C VAL A 78 14.26 7.62 -4.55
N LEU A 79 13.70 6.62 -3.88
CA LEU A 79 12.37 6.69 -3.28
C LEU A 79 12.43 7.07 -1.80
N TYR A 80 11.44 7.85 -1.38
CA TYR A 80 11.34 8.45 -0.06
C TYR A 80 9.99 8.14 0.59
N THR A 81 9.98 8.10 1.92
CA THR A 81 8.74 8.04 2.70
C THR A 81 7.96 9.35 2.63
N LEU A 82 6.69 9.35 2.96
CA LEU A 82 5.97 10.58 3.27
C LEU A 82 6.40 11.10 4.66
N PRO A 83 6.40 12.43 4.86
CA PRO A 83 6.56 13.01 6.18
C PRO A 83 5.29 12.83 7.02
N LEU A 84 5.39 13.12 8.33
CA LEU A 84 4.25 13.26 9.23
C LEU A 84 4.09 14.72 9.67
N PRO A 85 2.87 15.30 9.60
CA PRO A 85 1.62 14.68 9.13
C PRO A 85 1.64 14.39 7.61
N LEU A 86 0.85 13.39 7.19
CA LEU A 86 0.79 12.97 5.79
C LEU A 86 0.27 14.11 4.89
N PRO A 87 1.03 14.51 3.85
CA PRO A 87 0.57 15.51 2.88
C PRO A 87 -0.53 14.92 2.00
N CYS A 88 -1.44 15.76 1.51
CA CYS A 88 -2.57 15.37 0.65
C CYS A 88 -3.45 14.19 1.16
N LEU A 89 -3.48 13.98 2.48
CA LEU A 89 -4.32 12.96 3.10
C LEU A 89 -5.78 13.43 3.18
N ASN A 90 -6.72 12.61 2.71
CA ASN A 90 -8.15 12.90 2.85
C ASN A 90 -8.94 11.81 3.59
N TYR A 91 -8.31 10.75 4.08
CA TYR A 91 -8.97 9.71 4.84
C TYR A 91 -8.55 9.76 6.32
N GLY A 92 -9.49 9.45 7.22
CA GLY A 92 -9.27 9.50 8.68
C GLY A 92 -8.83 8.18 9.33
N ALA A 93 -8.45 7.18 8.54
CA ALA A 93 -8.12 5.84 9.00
C ALA A 93 -6.99 5.86 10.05
N VAL A 94 -7.26 5.20 11.19
CA VAL A 94 -6.28 4.98 12.26
C VAL A 94 -5.85 3.51 12.20
N PHE A 95 -4.55 3.28 12.02
CA PHE A 95 -4.05 1.93 11.72
C PHE A 95 -3.72 1.11 12.97
N ALA A 96 -3.24 1.75 14.04
CA ALA A 96 -2.85 1.08 15.28
C ALA A 96 -3.28 1.88 16.52
N PRO A 97 -4.60 2.07 16.75
CA PRO A 97 -5.10 2.94 17.81
C PRO A 97 -4.66 2.51 19.22
N GLU A 98 -4.49 1.21 19.45
CA GLU A 98 -4.00 0.68 20.74
C GLU A 98 -2.50 0.96 20.96
N GLN A 99 -1.72 1.09 19.89
CA GLN A 99 -0.26 1.28 19.96
C GLN A 99 0.13 2.76 19.89
N VAL A 100 -0.65 3.55 19.14
CA VAL A 100 -0.45 4.97 18.93
C VAL A 100 -1.81 5.67 19.07
N PRO A 101 -2.21 6.06 20.30
CA PRO A 101 -3.53 6.64 20.55
C PRO A 101 -3.72 8.01 19.91
N GLU A 102 -2.64 8.74 19.64
CA GLU A 102 -2.65 10.06 18.99
C GLU A 102 -1.79 10.06 17.71
N PRO A 103 -2.17 9.30 16.66
CA PRO A 103 -1.29 9.05 15.51
C PRO A 103 -0.98 10.32 14.71
N PHE A 104 -1.85 11.33 14.77
CA PHE A 104 -1.69 12.61 14.08
C PHE A 104 -0.86 13.64 14.85
N ALA A 105 -0.50 13.37 16.11
CA ALA A 105 0.36 14.25 16.90
C ALA A 105 1.86 14.08 16.57
N VAL A 106 2.22 12.95 15.96
CA VAL A 106 3.61 12.62 15.61
C VAL A 106 4.07 13.49 14.43
N ARG A 107 5.28 14.05 14.56
CA ARG A 107 5.95 14.82 13.51
C ARG A 107 7.25 14.14 13.14
N ARG A 108 7.46 13.94 11.85
CA ARG A 108 8.64 13.22 11.34
C ARG A 108 8.94 13.70 9.92
N PRO A 109 10.21 13.91 9.54
CA PRO A 109 10.55 14.24 8.17
C PRO A 109 10.31 13.04 7.24
N SER A 110 10.42 13.30 5.94
CA SER A 110 10.58 12.27 4.92
C SER A 110 12.02 11.74 4.98
N TYR A 111 12.19 10.43 4.79
CA TYR A 111 13.50 9.79 4.68
C TYR A 111 13.63 9.07 3.34
N PRO A 112 14.81 9.05 2.71
CA PRO A 112 15.05 8.10 1.65
C PRO A 112 14.95 6.69 2.23
N PHE A 113 14.39 5.75 1.48
CA PHE A 113 14.02 4.42 2.00
C PHE A 113 15.16 3.65 2.69
N HIS A 114 16.40 3.85 2.24
CA HIS A 114 17.59 3.19 2.78
C HIS A 114 18.17 3.85 4.04
N GLU A 115 17.67 5.02 4.42
CA GLU A 115 18.08 5.74 5.64
C GLU A 115 16.91 5.90 6.63
N VAL A 116 15.82 5.17 6.44
CA VAL A 116 14.67 5.19 7.36
C VAL A 116 15.13 4.66 8.73
N PRO A 117 14.90 5.41 9.81
CA PRO A 117 15.36 4.98 11.13
C PRO A 117 14.58 3.75 11.59
N VAL A 118 15.29 2.68 11.94
CA VAL A 118 14.74 1.56 12.69
C VAL A 118 14.94 1.87 14.18
N PRO A 119 13.87 1.93 15.00
CA PRO A 119 14.00 2.21 16.43
C PRO A 119 14.97 1.25 17.12
N ASP A 120 15.79 1.80 18.02
CA ASP A 120 16.78 1.07 18.83
C ASP A 120 17.92 0.38 18.05
N LEU A 121 18.01 0.59 16.73
CA LEU A 121 19.06 0.03 15.88
C LEU A 121 20.44 0.64 16.20
N GLN A 122 21.44 -0.23 16.36
CA GLN A 122 22.85 0.10 16.46
C GLN A 122 23.60 -0.26 15.16
N PRO A 123 24.74 0.37 14.86
CA PRO A 123 25.55 -0.02 13.70
C PRO A 123 25.93 -1.50 13.68
N GLU A 124 26.21 -2.09 14.85
CA GLU A 124 26.62 -3.48 15.01
C GLU A 124 25.48 -4.49 14.77
N ASP A 125 24.22 -4.05 14.80
CA ASP A 125 23.05 -4.89 14.54
C ASP A 125 22.93 -5.29 13.05
N GLY A 126 23.68 -4.60 12.17
CA GLY A 126 23.78 -4.94 10.75
C GLY A 126 22.47 -4.72 9.99
N PRO A 127 22.06 -3.46 9.73
CA PRO A 127 20.90 -3.19 8.89
C PRO A 127 21.07 -3.86 7.52
N LYS A 128 20.04 -4.58 7.08
CA LYS A 128 20.11 -5.30 5.80
C LYS A 128 19.95 -4.39 4.58
N LEU A 129 19.17 -3.31 4.74
CA LEU A 129 18.97 -2.32 3.69
C LEU A 129 19.90 -1.14 3.92
N THR A 130 20.93 -1.03 3.08
CA THR A 130 21.93 0.05 3.15
C THR A 130 22.08 0.82 1.84
N GLU A 131 21.58 0.27 0.74
CA GLU A 131 21.69 0.85 -0.60
C GLU A 131 20.41 1.59 -1.00
N PRO A 132 20.49 2.68 -1.78
CA PRO A 132 19.32 3.40 -2.25
C PRO A 132 18.30 2.52 -2.95
N VAL A 133 17.05 2.58 -2.48
CA VAL A 133 15.91 1.96 -3.17
C VAL A 133 15.43 2.91 -4.26
N THR A 134 15.47 2.46 -5.50
CA THR A 134 15.09 3.28 -6.66
C THR A 134 13.73 2.88 -7.23
N LEU A 135 13.12 3.76 -8.03
CA LEU A 135 11.88 3.47 -8.74
C LEU A 135 12.04 2.28 -9.70
N GLY A 136 13.19 2.16 -10.36
CA GLY A 136 13.50 1.04 -11.24
C GLY A 136 13.56 -0.29 -10.50
N GLN A 137 14.10 -0.31 -9.28
CA GLN A 137 14.07 -1.50 -8.42
C GLN A 137 12.65 -1.79 -7.95
N TRP A 138 11.92 -0.78 -7.49
CA TRP A 138 10.54 -0.89 -7.04
C TRP A 138 9.62 -1.51 -8.09
N ALA A 139 9.84 -1.13 -9.35
CA ALA A 139 9.07 -1.57 -10.51
C ALA A 139 9.30 -3.04 -10.91
N GLN A 140 10.34 -3.70 -10.41
CA GLN A 140 10.60 -5.11 -10.71
C GLN A 140 9.60 -6.04 -10.02
N ALA A 141 8.88 -5.54 -9.01
CA ALA A 141 7.98 -6.34 -8.21
C ALA A 141 6.83 -6.95 -9.04
N ALA A 142 6.71 -8.27 -8.92
CA ALA A 142 5.64 -9.06 -9.51
C ALA A 142 5.24 -10.17 -8.53
N GLY A 143 4.03 -10.69 -8.70
CA GLY A 143 3.60 -11.85 -7.94
C GLY A 143 2.28 -12.44 -8.41
N GLU A 144 2.03 -13.63 -7.90
CA GLU A 144 0.83 -14.42 -8.13
C GLU A 144 0.16 -14.69 -6.79
N LEU A 145 -1.17 -14.55 -6.75
CA LEU A 145 -1.99 -14.89 -5.60
C LEU A 145 -2.98 -15.98 -6.01
N THR A 146 -2.83 -17.16 -5.42
CA THR A 146 -3.80 -18.25 -5.53
C THR A 146 -4.77 -18.17 -4.36
N VAL A 147 -6.08 -18.27 -4.64
CA VAL A 147 -7.14 -18.30 -3.64
C VAL A 147 -8.01 -19.54 -3.84
N SER A 148 -8.32 -20.23 -2.75
CA SER A 148 -9.21 -21.41 -2.76
C SER A 148 -10.07 -21.46 -1.51
N THR A 149 -11.34 -21.86 -1.64
CA THR A 149 -12.18 -22.15 -0.47
C THR A 149 -11.76 -23.47 0.18
N VAL A 150 -11.87 -23.55 1.51
CA VAL A 150 -11.50 -24.72 2.31
C VAL A 150 -12.51 -24.95 3.42
N GLY A 151 -12.56 -26.18 3.95
CA GLY A 151 -13.43 -26.53 5.08
C GLY A 151 -14.92 -26.43 4.75
N ASP A 152 -15.34 -26.98 3.61
CA ASP A 152 -16.72 -26.90 3.10
C ASP A 152 -17.21 -25.46 2.93
N ASP A 153 -16.37 -24.63 2.29
CA ASP A 153 -16.60 -23.20 2.06
C ASP A 153 -16.74 -22.34 3.33
N ARG A 154 -16.22 -22.78 4.47
CA ARG A 154 -16.22 -21.97 5.71
C ARG A 154 -15.05 -21.00 5.83
N ALA A 155 -14.00 -21.26 5.07
CA ALA A 155 -12.80 -20.44 5.04
C ALA A 155 -12.26 -20.33 3.62
N ALA A 156 -11.31 -19.43 3.41
CA ALA A 156 -10.50 -19.44 2.21
C ALA A 156 -9.02 -19.31 2.54
N GLU A 157 -8.22 -20.03 1.76
CA GLU A 157 -6.78 -20.01 1.78
C GLU A 157 -6.25 -19.06 0.71
N PHE A 158 -5.26 -18.27 1.09
CA PHE A 158 -4.55 -17.30 0.26
C PHE A 158 -3.08 -17.71 0.22
N ARG A 159 -2.54 -17.97 -0.98
CA ARG A 159 -1.13 -18.33 -1.21
C ARG A 159 -0.52 -17.35 -2.19
N GLY A 160 0.46 -16.58 -1.71
CA GLY A 160 1.20 -15.60 -2.52
C GLY A 160 2.61 -16.08 -2.82
N ALA A 161 3.05 -15.90 -4.07
CA ALA A 161 4.44 -16.03 -4.48
C ALA A 161 4.88 -14.75 -5.19
N PHE A 162 5.97 -14.15 -4.74
CA PHE A 162 6.41 -12.82 -5.15
C PHE A 162 7.89 -12.84 -5.56
N THR A 163 8.24 -11.97 -6.51
CA THR A 163 9.59 -11.80 -7.04
C THR A 163 9.85 -10.32 -7.34
N GLY A 164 11.13 -9.93 -7.42
CA GLY A 164 11.51 -8.55 -7.73
C GLY A 164 11.08 -7.54 -6.66
N LEU A 165 10.76 -8.01 -5.45
CA LEU A 165 10.55 -7.15 -4.29
C LEU A 165 11.89 -6.56 -3.82
N ILE A 166 11.85 -5.60 -2.90
CA ILE A 166 13.06 -5.10 -2.25
C ILE A 166 13.71 -6.28 -1.50
N PRO A 167 14.98 -6.61 -1.76
CA PRO A 167 15.67 -7.71 -1.10
C PRO A 167 15.76 -7.53 0.41
N ASP A 168 15.86 -8.65 1.13
CA ASP A 168 16.16 -8.70 2.56
C ASP A 168 15.25 -7.82 3.45
N SER A 169 14.01 -7.61 3.00
CA SER A 169 13.10 -6.62 3.56
C SER A 169 11.84 -7.25 4.13
N LEU A 170 11.31 -6.63 5.17
CA LEU A 170 10.03 -6.97 5.77
C LEU A 170 8.87 -6.43 4.93
N TYR A 171 7.91 -7.30 4.68
CA TYR A 171 6.66 -6.98 4.02
C TYR A 171 5.48 -7.34 4.91
N THR A 172 4.38 -6.63 4.74
CA THR A 172 3.07 -6.99 5.29
C THR A 172 2.05 -7.17 4.18
N VAL A 173 1.07 -8.05 4.43
CA VAL A 173 -0.03 -8.32 3.52
C VAL A 173 -1.34 -7.88 4.16
N MET A 174 -2.05 -7.02 3.46
CA MET A 174 -3.28 -6.39 3.90
C MET A 174 -4.46 -6.86 3.04
N SER A 175 -5.60 -7.06 3.66
CA SER A 175 -6.89 -7.24 2.98
C SER A 175 -7.64 -5.91 2.92
N VAL A 176 -8.21 -5.60 1.75
CA VAL A 176 -9.19 -4.52 1.59
C VAL A 176 -10.56 -5.14 1.55
N ARG A 177 -11.48 -4.66 2.40
CA ARG A 177 -12.86 -5.11 2.50
C ARG A 177 -13.81 -4.10 1.87
N LEU A 178 -15.03 -4.54 1.54
CA LEU A 178 -16.07 -3.64 1.00
C LEU A 178 -16.32 -2.42 1.90
N ARG A 179 -16.38 -2.62 3.23
CA ARG A 179 -16.54 -1.53 4.20
C ARG A 179 -15.43 -0.49 4.17
N ASP A 180 -14.22 -0.87 3.74
CA ASP A 180 -13.08 0.06 3.72
C ASP A 180 -13.21 1.07 2.56
N MET A 181 -14.16 0.84 1.66
CA MET A 181 -14.52 1.73 0.55
C MET A 181 -15.72 2.62 0.87
N ASP A 182 -16.33 2.49 2.05
CA ASP A 182 -17.47 3.31 2.48
C ASP A 182 -16.97 4.68 2.97
N PRO A 183 -17.31 5.79 2.29
CA PRO A 183 -16.88 7.11 2.69
C PRO A 183 -17.49 7.58 4.02
N ASP A 184 -18.64 7.03 4.42
CA ASP A 184 -19.35 7.37 5.65
C ASP A 184 -18.96 6.45 6.82
N GLY A 185 -18.25 5.34 6.54
CA GLY A 185 -17.83 4.33 7.49
C GLY A 185 -16.39 4.52 8.00
N PRO A 186 -16.01 3.93 9.14
CA PRO A 186 -14.63 3.91 9.58
C PRO A 186 -13.80 3.01 8.66
N ALA A 187 -12.93 3.61 7.84
CA ALA A 187 -11.94 2.86 7.08
C ALA A 187 -10.87 2.31 8.05
N HIS A 188 -10.80 0.99 8.18
CA HIS A 188 -9.79 0.32 9.01
C HIS A 188 -9.18 -0.86 8.24
N PRO A 189 -8.14 -0.58 7.43
CA PRO A 189 -7.47 -1.62 6.68
C PRO A 189 -6.97 -2.73 7.60
N SER A 190 -7.21 -3.97 7.20
CA SER A 190 -7.05 -5.14 8.09
C SER A 190 -5.96 -6.08 7.56
N PRO A 191 -5.17 -6.71 8.44
CA PRO A 191 -4.18 -7.71 8.03
C PRO A 191 -4.85 -8.89 7.30
N LEU A 192 -4.17 -9.45 6.30
CA LEU A 192 -4.63 -10.69 5.64
C LEU A 192 -4.26 -11.91 6.49
N GLY A 193 -4.95 -12.12 7.61
CA GLY A 193 -4.57 -13.13 8.60
C GLY A 193 -3.41 -12.67 9.50
N VAL A 194 -3.15 -13.37 10.59
CA VAL A 194 -2.08 -13.03 11.54
C VAL A 194 -1.25 -14.31 11.82
N PRO A 195 0.10 -14.27 11.74
CA PRO A 195 0.92 -13.11 11.36
C PRO A 195 0.75 -12.73 9.88
N ASN A 196 0.78 -11.42 9.60
CA ASN A 196 0.56 -10.82 8.29
C ASN A 196 1.83 -10.49 7.51
N VAL A 197 2.97 -11.04 7.92
CA VAL A 197 4.28 -10.61 7.42
C VAL A 197 5.07 -11.72 6.76
N PHE A 198 5.95 -11.34 5.85
CA PHE A 198 7.01 -12.19 5.33
C PHE A 198 8.28 -11.35 5.11
N VAL A 199 9.43 -12.01 5.01
CA VAL A 199 10.70 -11.37 4.70
C VAL A 199 11.18 -11.89 3.35
N THR A 200 11.63 -11.00 2.48
CA THR A 200 12.20 -11.37 1.19
C THR A 200 13.62 -11.91 1.34
N ASP A 201 14.03 -12.78 0.43
CA ASP A 201 15.42 -13.20 0.34
C ASP A 201 16.31 -12.13 -0.34
N HIS A 202 17.61 -12.40 -0.44
CA HIS A 202 18.60 -11.54 -1.09
C HIS A 202 18.34 -11.28 -2.59
N LYS A 203 17.38 -11.98 -3.22
CA LYS A 203 16.96 -11.76 -4.61
C LYS A 203 15.61 -11.06 -4.70
N GLY A 204 15.02 -10.67 -3.57
CA GLY A 204 13.67 -10.08 -3.56
C GLY A 204 12.56 -11.08 -3.81
N ALA A 205 12.78 -12.38 -3.55
CA ALA A 205 11.73 -13.40 -3.60
C ALA A 205 11.08 -13.57 -2.23
N GLY A 206 9.77 -13.85 -2.21
CA GLY A 206 9.03 -14.07 -0.97
C GLY A 206 7.77 -14.90 -1.19
N THR A 207 7.33 -15.59 -0.15
CA THR A 207 6.08 -16.35 -0.15
C THR A 207 5.23 -15.98 1.06
N TYR A 208 3.92 -15.94 0.88
CA TYR A 208 2.97 -15.67 1.95
C TYR A 208 1.83 -16.68 1.96
N HIS A 209 1.33 -17.01 3.14
CA HIS A 209 0.21 -17.92 3.30
C HIS A 209 -0.69 -17.47 4.46
N ALA A 210 -2.00 -17.47 4.22
CA ALA A 210 -2.99 -17.22 5.25
C ALA A 210 -4.29 -17.98 4.97
N THR A 211 -4.97 -18.38 6.04
CA THR A 211 -6.34 -18.90 5.98
C THR A 211 -7.24 -17.98 6.78
N LEU A 212 -8.25 -17.41 6.11
CA LEU A 212 -9.22 -16.52 6.76
C LEU A 212 -10.55 -17.27 6.95
N PRO A 213 -11.21 -17.10 8.11
CA PRO A 213 -12.58 -17.55 8.29
C PRO A 213 -13.54 -16.61 7.55
N ASN A 214 -14.48 -17.19 6.81
CA ASN A 214 -15.52 -16.50 6.05
C ASN A 214 -15.09 -15.17 5.36
N PRO A 215 -14.05 -15.15 4.50
CA PRO A 215 -13.57 -13.93 3.85
C PRO A 215 -14.47 -13.42 2.71
N PHE A 216 -15.38 -14.26 2.21
CA PHE A 216 -16.26 -13.97 1.07
C PHE A 216 -17.74 -14.18 1.40
N PRO A 217 -18.31 -13.52 2.42
CA PRO A 217 -19.73 -13.63 2.74
C PRO A 217 -20.60 -13.29 1.52
N ALA A 218 -21.74 -13.97 1.44
CA ALA A 218 -22.68 -13.81 0.33
C ALA A 218 -23.26 -12.38 0.30
N PRO A 219 -23.57 -11.84 -0.90
CA PRO A 219 -24.30 -10.58 -1.01
C PRO A 219 -25.64 -10.65 -0.27
N GLY A 220 -26.01 -9.55 0.41
CA GLY A 220 -27.29 -9.44 1.11
C GLY A 220 -27.33 -10.06 2.51
N THR A 221 -26.24 -10.65 3.01
CA THR A 221 -26.14 -11.02 4.43
C THR A 221 -25.67 -9.84 5.29
N PRO A 222 -25.90 -9.85 6.62
CA PRO A 222 -25.38 -8.82 7.51
C PRO A 222 -23.85 -8.63 7.45
N GLU A 223 -23.12 -9.69 7.08
CA GLU A 223 -21.65 -9.70 6.99
C GLU A 223 -21.13 -9.28 5.61
N ALA A 224 -21.99 -9.00 4.63
CA ALA A 224 -21.57 -8.72 3.24
C ALA A 224 -20.47 -7.63 3.16
N ALA A 225 -20.53 -6.62 4.01
CA ALA A 225 -19.53 -5.54 4.08
C ALA A 225 -18.12 -6.00 4.49
N GLN A 226 -17.99 -7.19 5.09
CA GLN A 226 -16.71 -7.81 5.48
C GLN A 226 -16.01 -8.53 4.33
N ARG A 227 -16.64 -8.63 3.17
CA ARG A 227 -16.07 -9.29 2.01
C ARG A 227 -14.74 -8.67 1.61
N VAL A 228 -13.72 -9.51 1.51
CA VAL A 228 -12.41 -9.15 0.95
C VAL A 228 -12.57 -8.95 -0.56
N VAL A 229 -12.10 -7.81 -1.05
CA VAL A 229 -12.17 -7.42 -2.46
C VAL A 229 -10.81 -7.11 -3.08
N ASN A 230 -9.78 -6.96 -2.27
CA ASN A 230 -8.41 -6.77 -2.75
C ASN A 230 -7.40 -7.25 -1.70
N VAL A 231 -6.19 -7.51 -2.15
CA VAL A 231 -5.03 -7.81 -1.32
C VAL A 231 -3.90 -6.88 -1.74
N ILE A 232 -3.24 -6.26 -0.76
CA ILE A 232 -2.12 -5.35 -1.00
C ILE A 232 -0.89 -5.89 -0.28
N VAL A 233 0.23 -5.95 -0.99
CA VAL A 233 1.56 -6.25 -0.44
C VAL A 233 2.27 -4.92 -0.23
N LEU A 234 2.61 -4.65 1.03
CA LEU A 234 3.17 -3.39 1.50
C LEU A 234 4.58 -3.64 2.03
N TRP A 235 5.55 -2.85 1.57
CA TRP A 235 6.89 -2.83 2.13
C TRP A 235 6.89 -2.02 3.44
N MET A 236 7.55 -2.53 4.48
CA MET A 236 7.61 -1.91 5.82
C MET A 236 8.90 -1.08 5.94
N SER A 237 8.82 0.25 5.86
CA SER A 237 10.04 1.08 5.77
C SER A 237 10.90 1.05 7.02
N HIS A 238 10.27 0.97 8.19
CA HIS A 238 10.97 0.87 9.48
C HIS A 238 11.34 -0.58 9.85
N GLN A 239 11.16 -1.53 8.92
CA GLN A 239 11.47 -2.95 9.11
C GLN A 239 10.85 -3.55 10.39
N ARG A 240 9.63 -3.12 10.74
CA ARG A 240 8.92 -3.49 11.98
C ARG A 240 7.54 -4.10 11.69
N ASN A 241 7.15 -5.07 12.51
CA ASN A 241 5.79 -5.62 12.55
C ASN A 241 4.97 -4.93 13.68
N TYR A 242 3.69 -4.69 13.41
CA TYR A 242 2.73 -4.07 14.32
C TYR A 242 1.62 -5.02 14.78
N GLY A 243 1.83 -6.34 14.70
CA GLY A 243 0.87 -7.34 15.14
C GLY A 243 -0.40 -7.33 14.29
N GLY A 244 -1.55 -7.04 14.89
CA GLY A 244 -2.83 -6.96 14.19
C GLY A 244 -3.03 -5.67 13.37
N ALA A 245 -2.14 -4.69 13.51
CA ALA A 245 -2.15 -3.48 12.69
C ALA A 245 -1.27 -3.65 11.45
N VAL A 246 -1.65 -3.01 10.35
CA VAL A 246 -0.84 -3.01 9.12
C VAL A 246 0.26 -1.94 9.15
N GLY A 247 0.14 -0.93 10.00
CA GLY A 247 1.10 0.16 10.20
C GLY A 247 0.73 1.02 11.41
N GLN A 248 1.49 2.07 11.72
CA GLN A 248 1.19 3.01 12.80
C GLN A 248 0.59 4.33 12.31
N HIS A 249 1.16 4.92 11.26
CA HIS A 249 0.87 6.30 10.88
C HIS A 249 0.18 6.44 9.53
N GLY A 250 -0.12 5.30 8.88
CA GLY A 250 -0.85 5.23 7.64
C GLY A 250 0.04 4.96 6.43
N LEU A 251 -0.62 4.87 5.28
CA LEU A 251 0.00 4.56 4.00
C LEU A 251 0.95 5.68 3.56
N GLY A 252 2.17 5.28 3.22
CA GLY A 252 3.29 6.15 2.89
C GLY A 252 4.14 6.62 4.07
N ALA A 253 3.68 6.46 5.31
CA ALA A 253 4.50 6.79 6.48
C ALA A 253 5.46 5.65 6.82
N ASP A 254 4.92 4.50 7.21
CA ASP A 254 5.68 3.32 7.65
C ASP A 254 5.43 2.09 6.78
N VAL A 255 4.38 2.12 5.95
CA VAL A 255 4.02 1.09 4.98
C VAL A 255 3.82 1.67 3.60
N HIS A 256 4.23 0.93 2.57
CA HIS A 256 4.27 1.41 1.19
C HIS A 256 3.77 0.34 0.21
N ALA A 257 2.67 0.60 -0.49
CA ALA A 257 2.03 -0.33 -1.39
C ALA A 257 2.91 -0.58 -2.61
N GLN A 258 3.33 -1.83 -2.81
CA GLN A 258 4.16 -2.21 -3.97
C GLN A 258 3.39 -3.11 -4.95
N LEU A 259 2.52 -3.99 -4.45
CA LEU A 259 1.65 -4.83 -5.28
C LEU A 259 0.20 -4.78 -4.80
N ARG A 260 -0.72 -4.75 -5.75
CA ARG A 260 -2.17 -4.83 -5.53
C ARG A 260 -2.86 -5.32 -6.80
N LEU A 261 -4.10 -5.78 -6.67
CA LEU A 261 -4.96 -5.99 -7.83
C LEU A 261 -5.45 -4.63 -8.37
N ARG A 262 -5.48 -4.47 -9.70
CA ARG A 262 -5.90 -3.22 -10.37
C ARG A 262 -7.40 -2.94 -10.23
N SER A 263 -8.20 -3.97 -10.04
CA SER A 263 -9.64 -3.89 -9.80
C SER A 263 -10.02 -4.73 -8.59
N PRO A 264 -11.19 -4.48 -7.98
CA PRO A 264 -11.80 -5.44 -7.07
C PRO A 264 -11.85 -6.84 -7.70
N GLY A 265 -11.55 -7.86 -6.91
CA GLY A 265 -11.51 -9.27 -7.35
C GLY A 265 -12.34 -10.20 -6.46
N PHE A 266 -12.14 -11.50 -6.66
CA PHE A 266 -12.70 -12.59 -5.84
C PHE A 266 -14.23 -12.72 -5.90
N THR A 267 -14.89 -12.20 -6.93
CA THR A 267 -16.37 -12.26 -7.05
C THR A 267 -16.90 -13.70 -7.24
N GLU A 268 -16.04 -14.60 -7.71
CA GLU A 268 -16.30 -16.02 -7.93
C GLU A 268 -16.42 -16.83 -6.63
N PHE A 269 -15.93 -16.31 -5.50
CA PHE A 269 -15.94 -17.03 -4.23
C PHE A 269 -17.13 -16.64 -3.35
N THR A 270 -17.67 -17.62 -2.63
CA THR A 270 -18.63 -17.39 -1.54
C THR A 270 -18.27 -18.31 -0.39
N THR A 271 -18.24 -17.77 0.82
CA THR A 271 -18.00 -18.53 2.06
C THR A 271 -19.17 -18.41 3.03
N ARG A 272 -19.23 -19.31 4.01
CA ARG A 272 -20.28 -19.39 5.02
C ARG A 272 -19.67 -19.36 6.43
N PRO A 273 -20.39 -18.87 7.45
CA PRO A 273 -19.96 -18.96 8.85
C PRO A 273 -19.77 -20.40 9.33
#